data_AF-A0A7R9QFY0-F1
#
_entry.id   AF-A0A7R9QFY0-F1
#
_cell.length_a   1.000
_cell.length_b   1.000
_cell.length_c   1.000
_cell.angle_alpha   90.00
_cell.angle_beta   90.00
_cell.angle_gamma   90.00
#
_symmetry.space_group_name_H-M   'P 1'
#
loop_
_entity.id
_entity.type
_entity.pdbx_description
1 polymer ?
#
loop_
_entity_poly.entity_id
_entity_poly.type
_entity_poly.pdbx_seq_one_letter_code
_entity_poly.pdbx_strand_id
1 'polypeptide(L)'
;MHPRNGLSTSAVVGGKLARSQSTTQFTPLNDDKVVEYLFASDASAIIEHTNRVIYLEDDDVASVEEGLLTIHRLKRTLDDSSLHREIITLKLEIQQIMKGNFNSFMQKEIFEQPESVINTMRGRVNFENEAIILGGIKDYIPEIKRCRRLLLIGCGTSYHSVIATRQILEELTELPVMIELASDFLDRNTPIFRDDVCFFISQSGETADTLMALRYCKQRGALIVGITNTVGSSICRESHCGVHINAGPEIGVASTKAYTSQFISLVMFALVMSEDRISQQPRRSEIIQ
;
A
#
# COMPACT_ATOMS: atom_id res chain seq x y z
N MET A 1 32.47 -19.37 6.95
CA MET A 1 32.38 -17.90 6.80
C MET A 1 30.93 -17.53 6.56
N HIS A 2 30.25 -17.01 7.58
CA HIS A 2 28.88 -16.51 7.52
C HIS A 2 28.89 -15.08 8.06
N PRO A 3 28.32 -14.07 7.40
CA PRO A 3 28.04 -12.81 8.05
C PRO A 3 26.62 -12.88 8.64
N ARG A 4 26.54 -12.94 9.97
CA ARG A 4 25.33 -12.59 10.73
C ARG A 4 25.46 -11.12 11.10
N ASN A 5 24.72 -10.23 10.44
CA ASN A 5 24.63 -8.82 10.80
C ASN A 5 23.22 -8.56 11.36
N GLY A 6 23.13 -8.29 12.66
CA GLY A 6 21.88 -7.97 13.35
C GLY A 6 22.09 -6.81 14.31
N LEU A 7 21.13 -5.87 14.37
CA LEU A 7 21.00 -4.94 15.50
C LEU A 7 20.32 -5.68 16.66
N SER A 8 20.65 -5.29 17.89
CA SER A 8 20.01 -5.80 19.11
C SER A 8 19.21 -4.71 19.82
N THR A 9 18.13 -5.13 20.49
CA THR A 9 17.28 -4.30 21.36
C THR A 9 17.65 -4.54 22.82
N SER A 10 17.70 -3.49 23.65
CA SER A 10 17.84 -3.64 25.10
C SER A 10 17.12 -2.52 25.86
N ALA A 11 16.62 -2.84 27.06
CA ALA A 11 15.86 -1.93 27.94
C ALA A 11 16.65 -1.66 29.24
N VAL A 12 16.74 -0.40 29.68
CA VAL A 12 17.38 0.00 30.95
C VAL A 12 16.53 1.04 31.70
N VAL A 13 16.49 0.93 33.03
CA VAL A 13 15.67 1.73 33.97
C VAL A 13 16.53 2.64 34.86
N GLY A 14 16.16 3.93 34.98
CA GLY A 14 16.19 4.70 36.25
C GLY A 14 16.93 6.06 36.32
N GLY A 15 16.20 7.16 36.63
CA GLY A 15 16.65 8.24 37.54
C GLY A 15 16.64 9.73 37.10
N LYS A 16 15.74 10.54 37.72
CA LYS A 16 15.59 12.04 37.78
C LYS A 16 15.09 12.80 36.52
N LEU A 17 13.81 13.18 36.53
CA LEU A 17 13.08 14.13 35.65
C LEU A 17 13.42 14.15 34.15
N ALA A 18 14.05 13.11 33.63
CA ALA A 18 14.10 12.82 32.22
C ALA A 18 12.78 12.12 31.86
N ARG A 19 11.92 12.76 31.07
CA ARG A 19 10.95 12.00 30.25
C ARG A 19 11.75 11.28 29.15
N SER A 20 12.66 10.38 29.51
CA SER A 20 13.43 9.53 28.60
C SER A 20 12.80 8.14 28.50
N GLN A 21 11.47 8.04 28.56
CA GLN A 21 10.82 6.79 28.18
C GLN A 21 10.74 6.77 26.65
N SER A 22 11.94 6.73 26.04
CA SER A 22 12.12 6.38 24.64
C SER A 22 11.47 5.02 24.45
N THR A 23 10.55 4.94 23.50
CA THR A 23 9.83 3.71 23.20
C THR A 23 10.68 2.80 22.32
N THR A 24 11.65 3.37 21.56
CA THR A 24 12.67 2.62 20.83
C THR A 24 13.97 3.40 20.73
N GLN A 25 15.10 2.73 20.95
CA GLN A 25 16.44 3.30 20.83
C GLN A 25 17.27 2.48 19.83
N PHE A 26 17.96 3.14 18.90
CA PHE A 26 18.86 2.52 17.94
C PHE A 26 20.29 3.03 18.12
N THR A 27 21.20 2.12 18.47
CA THR A 27 22.63 2.39 18.62
C THR A 27 23.42 1.86 17.42
N PRO A 28 24.52 2.53 17.03
CA PRO A 28 25.53 1.93 16.15
C PRO A 28 26.07 0.62 16.76
N LEU A 29 26.32 -0.39 15.93
CA LEU A 29 26.82 -1.70 16.38
C LEU A 29 28.31 -1.68 16.79
N ASN A 30 29.07 -0.66 16.36
CA ASN A 30 30.50 -0.51 16.64
C ASN A 30 30.80 0.93 17.05
N ASP A 31 31.54 1.12 18.14
CA ASP A 31 31.91 2.44 18.70
C ASP A 31 32.74 3.32 17.74
N ASP A 32 33.40 2.72 16.73
CA ASP A 32 34.28 3.42 15.79
C ASP A 32 33.61 3.85 14.46
N LYS A 33 32.29 3.66 14.29
CA LYS A 33 31.60 3.96 13.02
C LYS A 33 30.71 5.20 13.12
N VAL A 34 30.98 6.17 12.25
CA VAL A 34 30.07 7.30 11.96
C VAL A 34 28.76 6.73 11.40
N VAL A 35 27.63 7.17 11.96
CA VAL A 35 26.29 6.82 11.49
C VAL A 35 25.63 8.04 10.84
N GLU A 36 25.00 7.83 9.68
CA GLU A 36 24.17 8.84 9.02
C GLU A 36 22.70 8.43 9.10
N TYR A 37 21.85 9.37 9.48
CA TYR A 37 20.40 9.24 9.48
C TYR A 37 19.82 10.16 8.41
N LEU A 38 19.02 9.61 7.51
CA LEU A 38 18.37 10.36 6.44
C LEU A 38 16.86 10.40 6.69
N PHE A 39 16.32 11.60 6.78
CA PHE A 39 14.89 11.84 6.97
C PHE A 39 14.26 12.22 5.64
N ALA A 40 13.25 11.47 5.22
CA ALA A 40 12.51 11.74 4.00
C ALA A 40 11.03 11.36 4.18
N SER A 41 10.16 12.04 3.44
CA SER A 41 8.74 11.69 3.39
C SER A 41 8.48 10.43 2.54
N ASP A 42 9.39 10.09 1.63
CA ASP A 42 9.28 8.93 0.75
C ASP A 42 10.62 8.19 0.65
N ALA A 43 10.55 6.87 0.56
CA ALA A 43 11.70 5.97 0.50
C ALA A 43 12.57 6.17 -0.76
N SER A 44 11.97 6.59 -1.88
CA SER A 44 12.69 6.83 -3.14
C SER A 44 13.78 7.89 -3.03
N ALA A 45 13.63 8.85 -2.11
CA ALA A 45 14.62 9.90 -1.88
C ALA A 45 15.88 9.42 -1.15
N ILE A 46 15.82 8.25 -0.48
CA ILE A 46 16.91 7.73 0.35
C ILE A 46 17.49 6.40 -0.14
N ILE A 47 16.81 5.74 -1.09
CA ILE A 47 17.18 4.39 -1.54
C ILE A 47 18.58 4.31 -2.18
N GLU A 48 19.08 5.41 -2.76
CA GLU A 48 20.45 5.50 -3.29
C GLU A 48 21.52 5.45 -2.19
N HIS A 49 21.15 5.80 -0.95
CA HIS A 49 22.05 5.85 0.20
C HIS A 49 21.87 4.64 1.14
N THR A 50 20.64 4.17 1.34
CA THR A 50 20.33 3.03 2.22
C THR A 50 19.03 2.35 1.83
N ASN A 51 18.98 1.03 1.96
CA ASN A 51 17.76 0.26 1.83
C ASN A 51 17.12 -0.10 3.18
N ARG A 52 17.63 0.44 4.29
CA ARG A 52 17.12 0.18 5.65
C ARG A 52 16.37 1.40 6.15
N VAL A 53 15.08 1.25 6.42
CA VAL A 53 14.20 2.36 6.78
C VAL A 53 13.38 2.06 8.03
N ILE A 54 12.98 3.11 8.73
CA ILE A 54 12.05 3.06 9.86
C ILE A 54 10.87 3.96 9.50
N TYR A 55 9.67 3.42 9.46
CA TYR A 55 8.46 4.22 9.26
C TYR A 55 7.98 4.76 10.60
N LEU A 56 7.83 6.08 10.68
CA LEU A 56 7.17 6.72 11.83
C LEU A 56 5.66 6.58 11.68
N GLU A 57 4.97 6.42 12.81
CA GLU A 57 3.52 6.45 12.89
C GLU A 57 3.03 7.81 13.42
N ASP A 58 1.72 8.02 13.38
CA ASP A 58 1.11 9.22 13.95
C ASP A 58 1.52 9.39 15.42
N ASP A 59 1.74 10.65 15.82
CA ASP A 59 2.20 11.08 17.15
C ASP A 59 3.63 10.63 17.55
N ASP A 60 4.41 10.04 16.63
CA ASP A 60 5.82 9.75 16.85
C ASP A 60 6.70 11.01 16.72
N VAL A 61 7.71 11.10 17.58
CA VAL A 61 8.75 12.13 17.60
C VAL A 61 10.10 11.44 17.63
N ALA A 62 10.80 11.50 16.49
CA ALA A 62 12.17 11.02 16.37
C ALA A 62 13.16 12.11 16.81
N SER A 63 14.18 11.75 17.58
CA SER A 63 15.28 12.64 17.96
C SER A 63 16.62 11.92 17.78
N VAL A 64 17.60 12.62 17.20
CA VAL A 64 18.97 12.14 17.02
C VAL A 64 19.89 13.00 17.87
N GLU A 65 20.50 12.41 18.89
CA GLU A 65 21.41 13.07 19.82
C GLU A 65 22.64 12.18 20.02
N GLU A 66 23.86 12.75 19.91
CA GLU A 66 25.12 12.01 20.09
C GLU A 66 25.24 10.71 19.25
N GLY A 67 24.66 10.71 18.04
CA GLY A 67 24.67 9.54 17.14
C GLY A 67 23.63 8.47 17.49
N LEU A 68 22.73 8.76 18.43
CA LEU A 68 21.66 7.89 18.87
C LEU A 68 20.31 8.34 18.32
N LEU A 69 19.62 7.47 17.58
CA LEU A 69 18.23 7.68 17.21
C LEU A 69 17.29 7.16 18.31
N THR A 70 16.49 8.04 18.87
CA THR A 70 15.40 7.73 19.81
C THR A 70 14.06 8.10 19.22
N ILE A 71 13.03 7.29 19.48
CA ILE A 71 11.66 7.56 19.03
C ILE A 71 10.77 7.58 20.27
N HIS A 72 10.05 8.68 20.44
CA HIS A 72 9.12 8.94 21.53
C HIS A 72 7.71 9.08 20.96
N ARG A 73 6.68 8.70 21.72
CA ARG A 73 5.28 8.86 21.29
C ARG A 73 4.52 9.79 22.23
N LEU A 74 3.81 10.77 21.66
CA LEU A 74 3.11 11.82 22.42
C LEU A 74 1.91 11.29 23.23
N LYS A 75 1.21 10.26 22.75
CA LYS A 75 0.08 9.61 23.45
C LYS A 75 0.38 8.16 23.79
N ARG A 76 0.23 7.78 25.05
CA ARG A 76 0.28 6.37 25.49
C ARG A 76 -1.10 5.75 25.36
N THR A 77 -1.29 4.90 24.35
CA THR A 77 -2.39 3.94 24.33
C THR A 77 -2.08 2.76 25.26
N LEU A 78 -3.10 2.16 25.87
CA LEU A 78 -2.96 1.05 26.82
C LEU A 78 -2.50 -0.27 26.18
N ASP A 79 -2.45 -0.33 24.84
CA ASP A 79 -1.89 -1.46 24.08
C ASP A 79 -0.36 -1.28 23.89
N ASP A 80 0.38 -1.89 24.81
CA ASP A 80 1.84 -1.86 24.99
C ASP A 80 2.62 -2.65 23.90
N SER A 81 1.92 -3.24 22.93
CA SER A 81 2.51 -4.10 21.89
C SER A 81 3.11 -3.37 20.69
N SER A 82 2.86 -2.05 20.56
CA SER A 82 3.26 -1.23 19.39
C SER A 82 4.41 -0.25 19.66
N LEU A 83 5.10 -0.38 20.80
CA LEU A 83 6.14 0.57 21.21
C LEU A 83 7.44 0.47 20.41
N HIS A 84 7.63 -0.62 19.67
CA HIS A 84 8.85 -0.87 18.91
C HIS A 84 8.68 -0.58 17.43
N ARG A 85 9.53 0.30 16.90
CA ARG A 85 9.66 0.51 15.45
C ARG A 85 10.66 -0.49 14.90
N GLU A 86 10.28 -1.21 13.85
CA GLU A 86 11.17 -2.15 13.20
C GLU A 86 11.94 -1.48 12.06
N ILE A 87 13.17 -1.93 11.85
CA ILE A 87 13.94 -1.56 10.66
C ILE A 87 13.52 -2.48 9.52
N ILE A 88 12.93 -1.90 8.49
CA ILE A 88 12.47 -2.59 7.30
C ILE A 88 13.55 -2.49 6.21
N THR A 89 13.85 -3.60 5.55
CA THR A 89 14.72 -3.62 4.36
C THR A 89 13.87 -3.50 3.10
N LEU A 90 14.04 -2.38 2.38
CA LEU A 90 13.41 -2.11 1.10
C LEU A 90 13.97 -3.03 0.01
N LYS A 91 13.08 -3.62 -0.78
CA LYS A 91 13.40 -4.42 -1.97
C LYS A 91 13.20 -3.58 -3.24
N LEU A 92 13.89 -2.45 -3.32
CA LEU A 92 13.87 -1.56 -4.48
C LEU A 92 15.24 -1.59 -5.14
N GLU A 93 15.27 -1.80 -6.45
CA GLU A 93 16.50 -1.72 -7.24
C GLU A 93 16.71 -0.30 -7.73
N ILE A 94 17.91 0.26 -7.56
CA ILE A 94 18.25 1.65 -7.95
C ILE A 94 17.90 1.92 -9.43
N GLN A 95 18.06 0.93 -10.32
CA GLN A 95 17.72 1.08 -11.73
C GLN A 95 16.25 1.47 -11.97
N GLN A 96 15.33 1.08 -11.09
CA GLN A 96 13.91 1.38 -11.22
C GLN A 96 13.61 2.88 -11.04
N ILE A 97 14.43 3.59 -10.27
CA ILE A 97 14.28 5.03 -10.00
C ILE A 97 15.16 5.91 -10.92
N MET A 98 15.96 5.32 -11.80
CA MET A 98 16.78 6.04 -12.78
C MET A 98 16.06 6.15 -14.13
N LYS A 99 16.39 7.19 -14.92
CA LYS A 99 15.85 7.33 -16.30
C LYS A 99 16.43 6.30 -17.28
N GLY A 100 17.60 5.76 -17.02
CA GLY A 100 18.31 4.88 -17.96
C GLY A 100 18.52 5.56 -19.32
N ASN A 101 18.14 4.88 -20.40
CA ASN A 101 18.32 5.35 -21.78
C ASN A 101 17.16 6.24 -22.29
N PHE A 102 16.22 6.63 -21.42
CA PHE A 102 15.06 7.45 -21.80
C PHE A 102 15.27 8.94 -21.53
N ASN A 103 14.58 9.79 -22.30
CA ASN A 103 14.70 11.24 -22.17
C ASN A 103 13.95 11.81 -20.96
N SER A 104 12.89 11.14 -20.52
CA SER A 104 12.08 11.51 -19.35
C SER A 104 11.58 10.27 -18.60
N PHE A 105 11.23 10.43 -17.32
CA PHE A 105 10.62 9.36 -16.52
C PHE A 105 9.30 8.90 -17.11
N MET A 106 8.43 9.81 -17.53
CA MET A 106 7.16 9.45 -18.17
C MET A 106 7.37 8.59 -19.42
N GLN A 107 8.38 8.90 -20.25
CA GLN A 107 8.71 8.06 -21.41
C GLN A 107 9.15 6.66 -20.97
N LYS A 108 10.08 6.56 -20.01
CA LYS A 108 10.51 5.28 -19.43
C LYS A 108 9.30 4.48 -18.94
N GLU A 109 8.46 5.08 -18.12
CA GLU A 109 7.33 4.43 -17.44
C GLU A 109 6.25 3.97 -18.43
N ILE A 110 6.00 4.73 -19.51
CA ILE A 110 5.13 4.30 -20.61
C ILE A 110 5.68 3.03 -21.27
N PHE A 111 6.99 2.98 -21.54
CA PHE A 111 7.65 1.85 -22.18
C PHE A 111 7.85 0.65 -21.23
N GLU A 112 7.84 0.87 -19.92
CA GLU A 112 7.87 -0.18 -18.89
C GLU A 112 6.52 -0.87 -18.69
N GLN A 113 5.44 -0.37 -19.28
CA GLN A 113 4.09 -0.92 -19.07
C GLN A 113 3.98 -2.43 -19.32
N PRO A 114 4.55 -3.01 -20.39
CA PRO A 114 4.52 -4.46 -20.58
C PRO A 114 5.09 -5.24 -19.40
N GLU A 115 6.23 -4.78 -18.86
CA GLU A 115 6.85 -5.42 -17.70
C GLU A 115 6.05 -5.19 -16.43
N SER A 116 5.54 -3.96 -16.20
CA SER A 116 4.73 -3.64 -15.02
C SER A 116 3.42 -4.44 -14.96
N VAL A 117 2.79 -4.70 -16.10
CA VAL A 117 1.59 -5.53 -16.21
C VAL A 117 1.92 -6.99 -15.88
N ILE A 118 3.03 -7.53 -16.40
CA ILE A 118 3.51 -8.87 -16.03
C ILE A 118 3.80 -8.94 -14.53
N ASN A 119 4.46 -7.94 -13.96
CA ASN A 119 4.78 -7.86 -12.54
C ASN A 119 3.53 -7.74 -11.66
N THR A 120 2.48 -7.11 -12.17
CA THR A 120 1.16 -7.04 -11.52
C THR A 120 0.50 -8.43 -11.48
N MET A 121 0.63 -9.23 -12.53
CA MET A 121 0.04 -10.58 -12.60
C MET A 121 0.90 -11.68 -11.96
N ARG A 122 2.21 -11.42 -11.78
CA ARG A 122 3.20 -12.41 -11.34
C ARG A 122 2.80 -13.05 -10.00
N GLY A 123 2.68 -14.38 -10.00
CA GLY A 123 2.29 -15.17 -8.83
C GLY A 123 0.81 -15.01 -8.43
N ARG A 124 0.02 -14.28 -9.23
CA ARG A 124 -1.42 -14.08 -9.01
C ARG A 124 -2.26 -14.76 -10.07
N VAL A 125 -1.79 -14.79 -11.32
CA VAL A 125 -2.47 -15.50 -12.41
C VAL A 125 -1.69 -16.77 -12.74
N ASN A 126 -2.37 -17.90 -12.73
CA ASN A 126 -1.88 -19.15 -13.30
C ASN A 126 -2.67 -19.42 -14.59
N PHE A 127 -2.01 -19.23 -15.73
CA PHE A 127 -2.62 -19.42 -17.05
C PHE A 127 -2.82 -20.89 -17.42
N GLU A 128 -2.13 -21.84 -16.78
CA GLU A 128 -2.27 -23.27 -17.12
C GLU A 128 -3.59 -23.86 -16.58
N ASN A 129 -4.03 -23.39 -15.42
CA ASN A 129 -5.27 -23.84 -14.78
C ASN A 129 -6.29 -22.72 -14.58
N GLU A 130 -6.07 -21.57 -15.21
CA GLU A 130 -6.93 -20.38 -15.15
C GLU A 130 -7.24 -19.92 -13.70
N ALA A 131 -6.35 -20.17 -12.75
CA ALA A 131 -6.54 -19.78 -11.34
C ALA A 131 -6.03 -18.36 -11.08
N ILE A 132 -6.77 -17.59 -10.28
CA ILE A 132 -6.37 -16.24 -9.87
C ILE A 132 -6.38 -16.15 -8.35
N ILE A 133 -5.25 -15.74 -7.77
CA ILE A 133 -5.07 -15.63 -6.32
C ILE A 133 -4.56 -14.23 -5.99
N LEU A 134 -5.39 -13.47 -5.28
CA LEU A 134 -4.99 -12.19 -4.68
C LEU A 134 -4.71 -12.40 -3.19
N GLY A 135 -3.47 -12.80 -2.88
CA GLY A 135 -3.07 -13.20 -1.52
C GLY A 135 -3.41 -12.17 -0.43
N GLY A 136 -3.25 -10.88 -0.71
CA GLY A 136 -3.52 -9.82 0.26
C GLY A 136 -4.99 -9.57 0.60
N ILE A 137 -5.93 -10.21 -0.11
CA ILE A 137 -7.38 -10.16 0.18
C ILE A 137 -8.00 -11.55 0.40
N LYS A 138 -7.23 -12.63 0.25
CA LYS A 138 -7.72 -14.02 0.23
C LYS A 138 -8.62 -14.34 1.42
N ASP A 139 -8.17 -13.98 2.63
CA ASP A 139 -8.88 -14.28 3.87
C ASP A 139 -10.17 -13.44 4.04
N TYR A 140 -10.30 -12.36 3.28
CA TYR A 140 -11.45 -11.45 3.28
C TYR A 140 -12.44 -11.73 2.14
N ILE A 141 -12.09 -12.57 1.15
CA ILE A 141 -13.01 -12.93 0.05
C ILE A 141 -14.38 -13.42 0.55
N PRO A 142 -14.48 -14.28 1.58
CA PRO A 142 -15.79 -14.72 2.10
C PRO A 142 -16.64 -13.57 2.66
N GLU A 143 -16.01 -12.56 3.24
CA GLU A 143 -16.68 -11.35 3.76
C GLU A 143 -17.09 -10.42 2.61
N ILE A 144 -16.17 -10.19 1.66
CA ILE A 144 -16.44 -9.39 0.46
C ILE A 144 -17.60 -9.98 -0.35
N LYS A 145 -17.68 -11.31 -0.50
CA LYS A 145 -18.79 -11.99 -1.21
C LYS A 145 -20.16 -11.82 -0.53
N ARG A 146 -20.22 -11.40 0.73
CA ARG A 146 -21.47 -11.14 1.46
C ARG A 146 -21.90 -9.67 1.43
N CYS A 147 -21.06 -8.78 0.91
CA CYS A 147 -21.39 -7.37 0.84
C CYS A 147 -22.54 -7.13 -0.15
N ARG A 148 -23.21 -5.99 0.01
CA ARG A 148 -24.33 -5.59 -0.87
C ARG A 148 -23.93 -4.62 -1.96
N ARG A 149 -22.74 -4.02 -1.84
CA ARG A 149 -22.29 -2.94 -2.70
C ARG A 149 -20.79 -2.75 -2.61
N LEU A 150 -20.17 -2.45 -3.75
CA LEU A 150 -18.78 -2.04 -3.86
C LEU A 150 -18.72 -0.53 -4.05
N LEU A 151 -17.89 0.14 -3.27
CA LEU A 151 -17.55 1.55 -3.47
C LEU A 151 -16.08 1.64 -3.84
N LEU A 152 -15.75 2.31 -4.94
CA LEU A 152 -14.38 2.51 -5.37
C LEU A 152 -14.07 4.00 -5.38
N ILE A 153 -13.12 4.38 -4.54
CA ILE A 153 -12.82 5.76 -4.17
C ILE A 153 -11.37 6.08 -4.55
N GLY A 154 -11.17 7.18 -5.27
CA GLY A 154 -9.84 7.64 -5.65
C GLY A 154 -9.86 9.07 -6.19
N CYS A 155 -8.70 9.57 -6.60
CA CYS A 155 -8.53 10.88 -7.21
C CYS A 155 -7.81 10.79 -8.56
N GLY A 156 -8.07 11.74 -9.46
CA GLY A 156 -7.35 11.89 -10.72
C GLY A 156 -7.30 10.59 -11.53
N THR A 157 -6.10 10.20 -11.98
CA THR A 157 -5.92 8.99 -12.80
C THR A 157 -6.37 7.69 -12.10
N SER A 158 -6.25 7.59 -10.76
CA SER A 158 -6.76 6.43 -10.02
C SER A 158 -8.29 6.37 -9.96
N TYR A 159 -8.97 7.51 -9.99
CA TYR A 159 -10.42 7.55 -10.19
C TYR A 159 -10.79 7.07 -11.61
N HIS A 160 -9.99 7.41 -12.62
CA HIS A 160 -10.22 6.93 -13.99
C HIS A 160 -10.01 5.42 -14.16
N SER A 161 -9.07 4.78 -13.43
CA SER A 161 -8.91 3.32 -13.53
C SER A 161 -10.14 2.57 -13.02
N VAL A 162 -10.83 3.16 -12.05
CA VAL A 162 -12.09 2.65 -11.52
C VAL A 162 -13.22 2.82 -12.53
N ILE A 163 -13.34 3.98 -13.19
CA ILE A 163 -14.30 4.17 -14.29
C ILE A 163 -14.11 3.09 -15.35
N ALA A 164 -12.85 2.87 -15.76
CA ALA A 164 -12.51 1.92 -16.82
C ALA A 164 -12.83 0.46 -16.47
N THR A 165 -12.95 0.12 -15.17
CA THR A 165 -13.19 -1.24 -14.69
C THR A 165 -14.58 -1.45 -14.09
N ARG A 166 -15.40 -0.40 -13.99
CA ARG A 166 -16.76 -0.47 -13.45
C ARG A 166 -17.59 -1.58 -14.10
N GLN A 167 -17.63 -1.58 -15.44
CA GLN A 167 -18.47 -2.50 -16.20
C GLN A 167 -18.12 -3.95 -15.90
N ILE A 168 -16.83 -4.30 -15.91
CA ILE A 168 -16.41 -5.69 -15.67
C ILE A 168 -16.60 -6.11 -14.21
N LEU A 169 -16.49 -5.16 -13.27
CA LEU A 169 -16.81 -5.40 -11.87
C LEU A 169 -18.31 -5.68 -11.70
N GLU A 170 -19.19 -4.85 -12.26
CA GLU A 170 -20.64 -5.07 -12.23
C GLU A 170 -21.01 -6.41 -12.89
N GLU A 171 -20.43 -6.70 -14.05
CA GLU A 171 -20.67 -7.93 -14.82
C GLU A 171 -20.30 -9.20 -14.03
N LEU A 172 -19.10 -9.26 -13.45
CA LEU A 172 -18.59 -10.48 -12.82
C LEU A 172 -18.98 -10.62 -11.35
N THR A 173 -19.26 -9.51 -10.66
CA THR A 173 -19.68 -9.53 -9.25
C THR A 173 -21.20 -9.54 -9.10
N GLU A 174 -21.95 -9.04 -10.09
CA GLU A 174 -23.39 -8.74 -10.02
C GLU A 174 -23.78 -7.84 -8.82
N LEU A 175 -22.81 -7.09 -8.28
CA LEU A 175 -23.02 -6.12 -7.22
C LEU A 175 -23.18 -4.72 -7.82
N PRO A 176 -23.96 -3.84 -7.18
CA PRO A 176 -23.89 -2.41 -7.44
C PRO A 176 -22.46 -1.90 -7.20
N VAL A 177 -21.88 -1.27 -8.21
CA VAL A 177 -20.54 -0.67 -8.16
C VAL A 177 -20.68 0.85 -8.23
N MET A 178 -20.35 1.52 -7.13
CA MET A 178 -20.31 2.98 -7.08
C MET A 178 -18.87 3.47 -7.22
N ILE A 179 -18.71 4.54 -7.98
CA ILE A 179 -17.42 5.17 -8.25
C ILE A 179 -17.50 6.58 -7.72
N GLU A 180 -16.53 6.98 -6.91
CA GLU A 180 -16.60 8.23 -6.17
C GLU A 180 -15.27 8.97 -6.23
N LEU A 181 -15.33 10.26 -6.56
CA LEU A 181 -14.20 11.16 -6.41
C LEU A 181 -14.06 11.47 -4.92
N ALA A 182 -12.89 11.22 -4.35
CA ALA A 182 -12.73 11.22 -2.88
C ALA A 182 -13.10 12.55 -2.20
N SER A 183 -12.81 13.69 -2.82
CA SER A 183 -13.16 15.02 -2.29
C SER A 183 -14.67 15.24 -2.23
N ASP A 184 -15.37 15.06 -3.35
CA ASP A 184 -16.83 15.19 -3.45
C ASP A 184 -17.57 14.17 -2.57
N PHE A 185 -17.03 12.95 -2.46
CA PHE A 185 -17.52 11.93 -1.53
C PHE A 185 -17.58 12.40 -0.08
N LEU A 186 -16.52 13.08 0.37
CA LEU A 186 -16.41 13.66 1.71
C LEU A 186 -17.34 14.86 1.87
N ASP A 187 -17.36 15.79 0.90
CA ASP A 187 -18.19 16.99 0.93
C ASP A 187 -19.68 16.67 1.08
N ARG A 188 -20.15 15.61 0.40
CA ARG A 188 -21.55 15.17 0.49
C ARG A 188 -21.89 14.38 1.74
N ASN A 189 -20.91 14.04 2.59
CA ASN A 189 -21.10 13.10 3.71
C ASN A 189 -21.80 11.81 3.23
N THR A 190 -21.24 11.19 2.20
CA THR A 190 -21.88 10.07 1.49
C THR A 190 -22.28 8.94 2.47
N PRO A 191 -23.50 8.37 2.36
CA PRO A 191 -23.94 7.28 3.23
C PRO A 191 -23.15 5.98 3.04
N ILE A 192 -22.62 5.45 4.14
CA ILE A 192 -21.86 4.19 4.20
C ILE A 192 -22.48 3.27 5.25
N PHE A 193 -22.56 1.99 4.91
CA PHE A 193 -23.13 0.93 5.73
C PHE A 193 -22.08 -0.13 6.06
N ARG A 194 -22.38 -0.98 7.06
CA ARG A 194 -21.46 -2.03 7.52
C ARG A 194 -21.27 -3.17 6.52
N ASP A 195 -22.22 -3.33 5.60
CA ASP A 195 -22.20 -4.33 4.54
C ASP A 195 -21.72 -3.76 3.19
N ASP A 196 -21.10 -2.57 3.21
CA ASP A 196 -20.35 -2.02 2.09
C ASP A 196 -18.89 -2.51 2.11
N VAL A 197 -18.31 -2.71 0.93
CA VAL A 197 -16.87 -2.88 0.75
C VAL A 197 -16.34 -1.66 0.00
N CYS A 198 -15.43 -0.93 0.65
CA CYS A 198 -14.85 0.30 0.12
C CYS A 198 -13.40 0.06 -0.33
N PHE A 199 -13.14 0.26 -1.61
CA PHE A 199 -11.82 0.23 -2.22
C PHE A 199 -11.23 1.64 -2.28
N PHE A 200 -9.95 1.76 -1.92
CA PHE A 200 -9.20 3.01 -1.97
C PHE A 200 -8.03 2.84 -2.94
N ILE A 201 -8.11 3.53 -4.08
CA ILE A 201 -7.15 3.39 -5.17
C ILE A 201 -6.23 4.61 -5.14
N SER A 202 -4.93 4.38 -4.93
CA SER A 202 -3.92 5.43 -4.93
C SER A 202 -2.55 4.87 -5.28
N GLN A 203 -1.88 5.46 -6.27
CA GLN A 203 -0.50 5.07 -6.60
C GLN A 203 0.41 5.25 -5.39
N SER A 204 0.41 6.44 -4.77
CA SER A 204 1.30 6.77 -3.66
C SER A 204 0.85 6.15 -2.33
N GLY A 205 -0.45 5.91 -2.17
CA GLY A 205 -1.04 5.51 -0.90
C GLY A 205 -1.10 6.64 0.14
N GLU A 206 -0.82 7.88 -0.27
CA GLU A 206 -0.74 9.06 0.60
C GLU A 206 -1.67 10.21 0.15
N THR A 207 -2.49 10.00 -0.89
CA THR A 207 -3.42 11.02 -1.38
C THR A 207 -4.40 11.42 -0.28
N ALA A 208 -4.33 12.68 0.18
CA ALA A 208 -5.02 13.15 1.38
C ALA A 208 -6.53 12.90 1.37
N ASP A 209 -7.23 13.30 0.30
CA ASP A 209 -8.68 13.08 0.19
C ASP A 209 -9.04 11.59 0.21
N THR A 210 -8.26 10.75 -0.50
CA THR A 210 -8.46 9.29 -0.50
C THR A 210 -8.24 8.68 0.88
N LEU A 211 -7.21 9.13 1.62
CA LEU A 211 -6.92 8.66 2.98
C LEU A 211 -8.00 9.12 3.97
N MET A 212 -8.51 10.35 3.82
CA MET A 212 -9.60 10.86 4.64
C MET A 212 -10.91 10.12 4.36
N ALA A 213 -11.21 9.81 3.09
CA ALA A 213 -12.34 8.97 2.72
C ALA A 213 -12.21 7.55 3.30
N LEU A 214 -10.99 6.99 3.33
CA LEU A 214 -10.71 5.70 3.99
C LEU A 214 -11.10 5.74 5.47
N ARG A 215 -10.57 6.73 6.20
CA ARG A 215 -10.86 6.90 7.63
C ARG A 215 -12.36 7.12 7.86
N TYR A 216 -13.02 7.88 6.99
CA TYR A 216 -14.47 8.13 7.02
C TYR A 216 -15.30 6.83 6.89
N CYS A 217 -14.96 5.96 5.93
CA CYS A 217 -15.63 4.67 5.73
C CYS A 217 -15.34 3.70 6.87
N LYS A 218 -14.09 3.65 7.34
CA LYS A 218 -13.66 2.78 8.44
C LYS A 218 -14.41 3.09 9.74
N GLN A 219 -14.61 4.36 10.07
CA GLN A 219 -15.41 4.79 11.23
C GLN A 219 -16.88 4.35 11.15
N ARG A 220 -17.40 4.08 9.95
CA ARG A 220 -18.77 3.60 9.73
C ARG A 220 -18.87 2.07 9.69
N GLY A 221 -17.75 1.37 9.83
CA GLY A 221 -17.68 -0.08 9.94
C GLY A 221 -17.75 -0.81 8.60
N ALA A 222 -17.48 -0.13 7.48
CA ALA A 222 -17.32 -0.80 6.19
C ALA A 222 -16.00 -1.58 6.14
N LEU A 223 -15.96 -2.63 5.31
CA LEU A 223 -14.70 -3.31 4.99
C LEU A 223 -13.87 -2.43 4.06
N ILE A 224 -12.55 -2.37 4.28
CA ILE A 224 -11.64 -1.40 3.66
C ILE A 224 -10.58 -2.18 2.90
N VAL A 225 -10.49 -1.94 1.59
CA VAL A 225 -9.54 -2.59 0.69
C VAL A 225 -8.64 -1.53 0.05
N GLY A 226 -7.33 -1.63 0.26
CA GLY A 226 -6.36 -0.72 -0.36
C GLY A 226 -5.80 -1.27 -1.68
N ILE A 227 -5.82 -0.48 -2.75
CA ILE A 227 -5.13 -0.79 -4.01
C ILE A 227 -4.02 0.25 -4.21
N THR A 228 -2.79 -0.13 -3.86
CA THR A 228 -1.66 0.82 -3.78
C THR A 228 -0.41 0.33 -4.51
N ASN A 229 0.51 1.23 -4.84
CA ASN A 229 1.81 0.88 -5.42
C ASN A 229 3.00 1.09 -4.47
N THR A 230 2.78 1.75 -3.33
CA THR A 230 3.81 2.00 -2.33
C THR A 230 3.62 1.09 -1.13
N VAL A 231 4.58 0.20 -0.91
CA VAL A 231 4.63 -0.69 0.27
C VAL A 231 4.67 0.15 1.54
N GLY A 232 3.82 -0.20 2.50
CA GLY A 232 3.81 0.44 3.80
C GLY A 232 3.27 1.87 3.81
N SER A 233 2.66 2.36 2.72
CA SER A 233 1.96 3.66 2.70
C SER A 233 0.79 3.72 3.69
N SER A 234 0.32 4.92 4.02
CA SER A 234 -0.77 5.15 4.97
C SER A 234 -2.05 4.40 4.59
N ILE A 235 -2.49 4.47 3.32
CA ILE A 235 -3.65 3.69 2.84
C ILE A 235 -3.40 2.18 3.00
N CYS A 236 -2.20 1.70 2.69
CA CYS A 236 -1.84 0.28 2.84
C CYS A 236 -1.90 -0.17 4.31
N ARG A 237 -1.42 0.63 5.25
CA ARG A 237 -1.40 0.29 6.69
C ARG A 237 -2.79 0.41 7.33
N GLU A 238 -3.60 1.37 6.92
CA GLU A 238 -4.91 1.62 7.52
C GLU A 238 -6.03 0.75 6.94
N SER A 239 -5.83 0.14 5.78
CA SER A 239 -6.78 -0.81 5.18
C SER A 239 -6.84 -2.14 5.95
N HIS A 240 -7.98 -2.84 5.90
CA HIS A 240 -8.10 -4.17 6.50
C HIS A 240 -7.37 -5.23 5.66
N CYS A 241 -7.42 -5.06 4.34
CA CYS A 241 -6.74 -5.90 3.36
C CYS A 241 -6.39 -5.08 2.12
N GLY A 242 -5.66 -5.65 1.16
CA GLY A 242 -5.30 -4.89 -0.03
C GLY A 242 -4.50 -5.65 -1.08
N VAL A 243 -4.29 -4.98 -2.21
CA VAL A 243 -3.48 -5.47 -3.32
C VAL A 243 -2.43 -4.42 -3.66
N HIS A 244 -1.15 -4.83 -3.55
CA HIS A 244 -0.03 -4.04 -4.05
C HIS A 244 0.08 -4.23 -5.56
N ILE A 245 -0.13 -3.19 -6.38
CA ILE A 245 -0.18 -3.36 -7.84
C ILE A 245 1.16 -3.80 -8.42
N ASN A 246 2.29 -3.49 -7.76
CA ASN A 246 3.63 -3.94 -8.16
C ASN A 246 4.07 -3.44 -9.54
N ALA A 247 3.73 -2.18 -9.85
CA ALA A 247 4.17 -1.51 -11.07
C ALA A 247 5.65 -1.04 -11.00
N GLY A 248 6.27 -1.16 -9.82
CA GLY A 248 7.54 -0.50 -9.49
C GLY A 248 7.37 1.01 -9.24
N PRO A 249 8.41 1.71 -8.76
CA PRO A 249 8.37 3.15 -8.53
C PRO A 249 7.92 3.93 -9.77
N GLU A 250 7.03 4.91 -9.58
CA GLU A 250 6.60 5.85 -10.62
C GLU A 250 7.02 7.25 -10.17
N ILE A 251 7.98 7.83 -10.89
CA ILE A 251 8.63 9.11 -10.61
C ILE A 251 8.00 10.23 -11.46
N GLY A 252 7.47 9.89 -12.64
CA GLY A 252 6.68 10.80 -13.46
C GLY A 252 5.47 11.35 -12.70
N VAL A 253 5.22 12.66 -12.83
CA VAL A 253 4.08 13.31 -12.18
C VAL A 253 2.74 12.81 -12.74
N ALA A 254 2.68 12.57 -14.05
CA ALA A 254 1.51 12.00 -14.70
C ALA A 254 1.57 10.48 -14.59
N SER A 255 0.53 9.88 -14.01
CA SER A 255 0.48 8.43 -13.83
C SER A 255 0.30 7.69 -15.16
N THR A 256 1.07 6.62 -15.35
CA THR A 256 1.09 5.83 -16.59
C THR A 256 1.00 4.34 -16.28
N LYS A 257 2.10 3.71 -15.85
CA LYS A 257 2.15 2.29 -15.50
C LYS A 257 1.35 1.94 -14.24
N ALA A 258 1.19 2.88 -13.31
CA ALA A 258 0.33 2.64 -12.17
C ALA A 258 -1.15 2.57 -12.57
N TYR A 259 -1.60 3.36 -13.55
CA TYR A 259 -2.98 3.28 -14.08
C TYR A 259 -3.28 1.90 -14.70
N THR A 260 -2.42 1.42 -15.61
CA THR A 260 -2.63 0.12 -16.26
C THR A 260 -2.51 -1.03 -15.27
N SER A 261 -1.61 -0.93 -14.29
CA SER A 261 -1.49 -1.93 -13.21
C SER A 261 -2.69 -1.91 -12.25
N GLN A 262 -3.27 -0.73 -11.94
CA GLN A 262 -4.53 -0.60 -11.20
C GLN A 262 -5.69 -1.27 -11.96
N PHE A 263 -5.79 -1.02 -13.27
CA PHE A 263 -6.79 -1.66 -14.13
C PHE A 263 -6.70 -3.19 -14.03
N ILE A 264 -5.50 -3.76 -14.26
CA ILE A 264 -5.27 -5.21 -14.21
C ILE A 264 -5.58 -5.78 -12.82
N SER A 265 -5.20 -5.07 -11.76
CA SER A 265 -5.52 -5.47 -10.38
C SER A 265 -7.02 -5.57 -10.12
N LEU A 266 -7.81 -4.61 -10.63
CA LEU A 266 -9.27 -4.60 -10.48
C LEU A 266 -9.95 -5.67 -11.34
N VAL A 267 -9.43 -5.96 -12.54
CA VAL A 267 -9.88 -7.09 -13.36
C VAL A 267 -9.63 -8.42 -12.66
N MET A 268 -8.42 -8.65 -12.11
CA MET A 268 -8.13 -9.86 -11.35
C MET A 268 -9.06 -10.01 -10.14
N PHE A 269 -9.39 -8.90 -9.46
CA PHE A 269 -10.37 -8.93 -8.37
C PHE A 269 -11.76 -9.38 -8.87
N ALA A 270 -12.23 -8.83 -10.00
CA ALA A 270 -13.50 -9.24 -10.60
C ALA A 270 -13.53 -10.75 -10.93
N LEU A 271 -12.43 -11.29 -11.47
CA LEU A 271 -12.30 -12.72 -11.81
C LEU A 271 -12.23 -13.63 -10.58
N VAL A 272 -11.67 -13.15 -9.46
CA VAL A 272 -11.73 -13.88 -8.16
C VAL A 272 -13.16 -13.91 -7.62
N MET A 273 -13.92 -12.82 -7.80
CA MET A 273 -15.29 -12.74 -7.31
C MET A 273 -16.25 -13.65 -8.08
N SER A 274 -15.99 -13.93 -9.36
CA SER A 274 -16.80 -14.81 -10.21
C SER A 274 -16.39 -16.29 -10.18
N GLU A 275 -15.31 -16.64 -9.48
CA GLU A 275 -14.70 -17.98 -9.51
C GLU A 275 -15.68 -19.13 -9.22
N ASP A 276 -16.58 -18.96 -8.25
CA ASP A 276 -17.55 -20.00 -7.86
C ASP A 276 -18.84 -20.01 -8.69
N ARG A 277 -18.99 -19.09 -9.66
CA ARG A 277 -20.21 -18.93 -10.46
C ARG A 277 -20.07 -19.68 -11.78
N ILE A 278 -20.79 -20.80 -11.90
CA ILE A 278 -20.81 -21.63 -13.11
C ILE A 278 -21.23 -20.81 -14.34
N SER A 279 -22.23 -19.94 -14.20
CA SER A 279 -22.72 -19.08 -15.29
C SER A 279 -21.67 -18.09 -15.82
N GLN A 280 -20.70 -17.71 -15.01
CA GLN A 280 -19.66 -16.75 -15.36
C GLN A 280 -18.38 -17.42 -15.88
N GLN A 281 -18.25 -18.75 -15.79
CA GLN A 281 -17.02 -19.45 -16.19
C GLN A 281 -16.63 -19.20 -17.66
N PRO A 282 -17.54 -19.24 -18.65
CA PRO A 282 -17.15 -19.00 -20.05
C PRO A 282 -16.52 -17.62 -20.23
N ARG A 283 -17.14 -16.59 -19.62
CA ARG A 283 -16.68 -15.22 -19.68
C ARG A 283 -15.37 -15.02 -18.91
N ARG A 284 -15.25 -15.66 -17.75
CA ARG A 284 -14.04 -15.66 -16.92
C ARG A 284 -12.85 -16.25 -17.70
N SER A 285 -13.04 -17.40 -18.36
CA SER A 285 -12.00 -18.03 -19.19
C SER A 285 -11.64 -17.17 -20.41
N GLU A 286 -12.62 -16.55 -21.07
CA GLU A 286 -12.37 -15.63 -22.19
C GLU A 286 -11.46 -14.46 -21.81
N ILE A 287 -11.59 -13.93 -20.59
CA ILE A 287 -10.76 -12.80 -20.11
C ILE A 287 -9.35 -13.24 -19.73
N ILE A 288 -9.16 -14.50 -19.31
CA ILE A 288 -7.87 -15.04 -18.89
C ILE A 288 -6.98 -15.41 -20.09
N GLN A 289 -7.60 -15.81 -21.21
CA GLN A 289 -6.92 -16.16 -22.47
C GLN A 289 -6.41 -14.94 -23.23
#